data_AF-A0A7R9DTJ5-F1
#
_entry.id   AF-A0A7R9DTJ5-F1
#
_cell.length_a   1.000
_cell.length_b   1.000
_cell.length_c   1.000
_cell.angle_alpha   90.00
_cell.angle_beta   90.00
_cell.angle_gamma   90.00
#
_symmetry.space_group_name_H-M   'P 1'
#
loop_
_entity.id
_entity.type
_entity.pdbx_description
1 polymer ?
#
loop_
_entity_poly.entity_id
_entity_poly.type
_entity_poly.pdbx_seq_one_letter_code
_entity_poly.pdbx_strand_id
1 'polypeptide(L)'
;MLTVVTSKVCSILLLADHMFFRHVAARNVRTATNLMLDMLHEADAIFRNSDFNGDGLPDNIGFKARYIIILTSNKSSMNHLQ
;
A
#
# COMPACT_ATOMS: atom_id res chain seq x y z
N MET A 1 -30.28 16.04 -10.37
CA MET A 1 -29.95 14.88 -9.52
C MET A 1 -28.47 15.01 -9.15
N LEU A 2 -28.16 15.40 -7.91
CA LEU A 2 -26.77 15.52 -7.44
C LEU A 2 -26.29 14.13 -7.03
N THR A 3 -25.43 13.50 -7.83
CA THR A 3 -24.76 12.25 -7.46
C THR A 3 -23.73 12.57 -6.37
N VAL A 4 -23.97 12.10 -5.15
CA VAL A 4 -22.95 12.10 -4.09
C VAL A 4 -21.89 11.08 -4.50
N VAL A 5 -20.79 11.54 -5.06
CA VAL A 5 -19.61 10.69 -5.33
C VAL A 5 -18.91 10.45 -4.00
N THR A 6 -19.26 9.36 -3.32
CA THR A 6 -18.51 8.90 -2.15
C THR A 6 -17.12 8.45 -2.61
N SER A 7 -16.06 9.10 -2.13
CA SER A 7 -14.68 8.68 -2.39
C SER A 7 -14.46 7.25 -1.87
N LYS A 8 -14.28 6.27 -2.77
CA LYS A 8 -14.03 4.86 -2.43
C LYS A 8 -12.53 4.61 -2.17
N VAL A 9 -11.92 5.39 -1.27
CA VAL A 9 -10.47 5.29 -0.97
C VAL A 9 -10.21 4.63 0.37
N CYS A 10 -9.54 3.47 0.35
CA CYS A 10 -9.13 2.74 1.53
C CYS A 10 -7.76 3.21 2.05
N SER A 11 -7.63 3.33 3.37
CA SER A 11 -6.39 3.76 4.02
C SER A 11 -5.59 2.55 4.50
N ILE A 12 -4.37 2.39 4.00
CA ILE A 12 -3.52 1.22 4.25
C ILE A 12 -2.39 1.58 5.22
N LEU A 13 -2.10 0.69 6.17
CA LEU A 13 -0.85 0.68 6.92
C LEU A 13 0.15 -0.22 6.18
N LEU A 14 1.26 0.36 5.74
CA LEU A 14 2.34 -0.39 5.10
C LEU A 14 3.37 -0.77 6.16
N LEU A 15 3.68 -2.06 6.26
CA LEU A 15 4.66 -2.59 7.20
C LEU A 15 5.74 -3.35 6.44
N ALA A 16 6.98 -2.88 6.53
CA ALA A 16 8.17 -3.62 6.14
C ALA A 16 8.79 -4.26 7.38
N ASP A 17 8.97 -5.58 7.34
CA ASP A 17 9.70 -6.28 8.39
C ASP A 17 11.23 -6.15 8.24
N HIS A 18 11.96 -6.75 9.18
CA HIS A 18 13.42 -6.70 9.19
C HIS A 18 14.07 -7.40 7.99
N MET A 19 13.41 -8.40 7.39
CA MET A 19 13.92 -9.12 6.22
C MET A 19 13.77 -8.28 4.96
N PHE A 20 12.61 -7.65 4.75
CA PHE A 20 12.41 -6.67 3.69
C PHE A 20 13.40 -5.53 3.82
N PHE A 21 13.55 -4.96 5.03
CA PHE A 21 14.51 -3.89 5.27
C PHE A 21 15.95 -4.32 4.95
N ARG A 22 16.37 -5.52 5.38
CA ARG A 22 17.74 -6.00 5.19
C ARG A 22 18.04 -6.39 3.75
N HIS A 23 17.16 -7.18 3.13
CA HIS A 23 17.46 -7.88 1.87
C HIS A 23 16.87 -7.21 0.65
N VAL A 24 15.71 -6.54 0.78
CA VAL A 24 15.06 -5.86 -0.35
C VAL A 24 15.50 -4.39 -0.40
N ALA A 25 15.45 -3.71 0.74
CA ALA A 25 15.77 -2.28 0.82
C ALA A 25 17.24 -1.97 1.12
N ALA A 26 18.11 -3.00 1.15
CA ALA A 26 19.55 -2.86 1.43
C ALA A 26 19.86 -2.03 2.69
N ARG A 27 19.06 -2.20 3.75
CA ARG A 27 19.15 -1.46 5.02
C ARG A 27 18.97 0.07 4.88
N ASN A 28 18.25 0.50 3.85
CA ASN A 28 17.98 1.91 3.60
C ASN A 28 16.50 2.24 3.76
N VAL A 29 16.18 3.14 4.69
CA VAL A 29 14.79 3.55 5.00
C VAL A 29 14.12 4.24 3.81
N ARG A 30 14.85 5.06 3.06
CA ARG A 30 14.32 5.74 1.86
C ARG A 30 13.99 4.72 0.78
N THR A 31 14.89 3.78 0.53
CA THR A 31 14.64 2.69 -0.43
C THR A 31 13.43 1.86 -0.01
N ALA A 32 13.32 1.47 1.26
CA ALA A 32 12.17 0.71 1.76
C ALA A 32 10.85 1.49 1.58
N THR A 33 10.86 2.78 1.93
CA THR A 33 9.69 3.65 1.83
C THR A 33 9.24 3.81 0.39
N ASN A 34 10.17 4.11 -0.51
CA ASN A 34 9.87 4.29 -1.93
C ASN A 34 9.30 3.00 -2.55
N LEU A 35 9.95 1.86 -2.32
CA LEU A 35 9.46 0.57 -2.84
C LEU A 35 8.02 0.26 -2.36
N MET A 36 7.72 0.49 -1.08
CA MET A 36 6.38 0.27 -0.55
C MET A 36 5.34 1.23 -1.14
N LEU A 37 5.72 2.50 -1.36
CA LEU A 37 4.85 3.48 -2.00
C LEU A 37 4.62 3.18 -3.48
N ASP A 38 5.66 2.75 -4.20
CA ASP A 38 5.57 2.37 -5.61
C ASP A 38 4.60 1.19 -5.77
N MET A 39 4.74 0.14 -4.95
CA MET A 39 3.80 -0.99 -4.93
C MET A 39 2.36 -0.57 -4.63
N LEU A 40 2.16 0.35 -3.67
CA LEU A 40 0.82 0.86 -3.37
C LEU A 40 0.25 1.66 -4.54
N HIS A 41 1.07 2.45 -5.23
CA HIS A 41 0.66 3.27 -6.37
C HIS A 41 0.27 2.40 -7.57
N GLU A 42 1.01 1.32 -7.84
CA GLU A 42 0.65 0.35 -8.87
C GLU A 42 -0.70 -0.33 -8.55
N ALA A 43 -0.90 -0.75 -7.29
CA ALA A 43 -2.16 -1.33 -6.86
C ALA A 43 -3.32 -0.32 -6.94
N ASP A 44 -3.12 0.94 -6.52
CA ASP A 44 -4.12 2.01 -6.64
C ASP A 44 -4.51 2.25 -8.11
N ALA A 45 -3.53 2.28 -9.02
CA ALA A 45 -3.80 2.45 -10.45
C ALA A 45 -4.65 1.29 -11.01
N ILE A 46 -4.37 0.04 -10.64
CA ILE A 46 -5.16 -1.11 -11.07
C ILE A 46 -6.60 -1.00 -10.55
N PHE A 47 -6.77 -0.76 -9.25
CA PHE A 47 -8.09 -0.71 -8.62
C PHE A 47 -8.94 0.46 -9.13
N ARG A 48 -8.32 1.62 -9.40
CA ARG A 48 -9.06 2.78 -9.94
C ARG A 48 -9.64 2.52 -11.32
N ASN A 49 -8.95 1.71 -12.12
CA ASN A 49 -9.31 1.40 -13.49
C ASN A 49 -10.12 0.09 -13.63
N SER A 50 -10.39 -0.60 -12.52
CA SER A 50 -11.15 -1.84 -12.53
C SER A 50 -12.65 -1.57 -12.43
N ASP A 51 -13.43 -2.31 -13.21
CA ASP A 51 -14.88 -2.40 -13.12
C ASP A 51 -15.22 -3.63 -12.25
N PHE A 52 -15.63 -3.39 -11.00
CA PHE A 52 -15.97 -4.46 -10.06
C PHE A 52 -17.45 -4.82 -10.10
N ASN A 53 -18.29 -3.96 -10.66
CA ASN A 53 -19.74 -4.13 -10.68
C ASN A 53 -20.27 -4.67 -12.03
N GLY A 54 -19.45 -4.62 -13.09
CA GLY A 54 -19.73 -5.16 -14.41
C GLY A 54 -20.52 -4.22 -15.34
N ASP A 55 -20.59 -2.92 -15.04
CA ASP A 55 -21.32 -1.92 -15.85
C ASP A 55 -20.52 -1.37 -17.05
N GLY A 56 -19.27 -1.79 -17.20
CA GLY A 56 -18.37 -1.37 -18.26
C GLY A 56 -17.62 -0.06 -17.97
N LEU A 57 -17.75 0.51 -16.78
CA LEU A 57 -17.05 1.71 -16.33
C LEU A 57 -16.16 1.43 -15.11
N PRO A 58 -14.97 2.06 -15.00
CA PRO A 58 -14.17 1.92 -13.80
C PRO A 58 -14.86 2.45 -12.54
N ASP A 59 -14.80 1.68 -11.45
CA ASP A 59 -15.46 2.01 -10.20
C ASP A 59 -14.72 3.08 -9.36
N ASN A 60 -13.49 3.45 -9.76
CA ASN A 60 -12.60 4.40 -9.08
C ASN A 60 -12.39 4.08 -7.59
N ILE A 61 -12.21 2.79 -7.27
CA ILE A 61 -11.77 2.33 -5.95
C ILE A 61 -10.26 2.53 -5.85
N GLY A 62 -9.78 3.07 -4.73
CA GLY A 62 -8.36 3.37 -4.58
C GLY A 62 -7.81 3.14 -3.19
N PHE A 63 -6.51 3.34 -3.05
CA PHE A 63 -5.76 3.22 -1.81
C PHE A 63 -4.99 4.50 -1.49
N LYS A 64 -4.68 4.69 -0.21
CA LYS A 64 -3.71 5.67 0.25
C LYS A 64 -2.92 5.14 1.43
N ALA A 65 -1.64 5.46 1.50
CA ALA A 65 -0.83 5.16 2.67
C ALA A 65 -1.27 6.06 3.82
N ARG A 66 -1.64 5.47 4.96
CA ARG A 66 -1.93 6.20 6.19
C ARG A 66 -0.73 6.23 7.11
N TYR A 67 -0.04 5.10 7.23
CA TYR A 67 1.17 4.94 8.02
C TYR A 67 2.13 4.01 7.30
N ILE A 68 3.43 4.25 7.50
CA ILE A 68 4.51 3.39 7.02
C ILE A 68 5.36 3.03 8.23
N ILE A 69 5.49 1.74 8.51
CA ILE A 69 6.28 1.20 9.61
C ILE A 69 7.40 0.36 9.00
N ILE A 70 8.64 0.62 9.40
CA ILE A 70 9.81 -0.13 8.96
C ILE A 70 10.48 -0.70 10.21
N LEU A 71 10.45 -2.02 10.35
CA LEU A 71 11.12 -2.74 11.41
C LEU A 71 12.55 -3.03 10.98
N THR A 72 13.54 -2.51 11.69
CA THR A 72 14.96 -2.66 11.31
C THR A 72 15.66 -3.80 12.03
N SER A 73 15.00 -4.39 13.03
CA SER A 73 15.53 -5.47 13.88
C SER A 73 14.52 -6.63 13.96
N ASN A 74 15.06 -7.85 14.03
CA ASN A 74 14.28 -9.07 14.23
C ASN A 74 13.64 -9.18 15.62
N LYS A 75 13.99 -8.29 16.57
CA LYS A 75 13.47 -8.30 17.94
C LYS A 75 12.08 -7.70 18.09
N SER A 76 11.54 -7.05 17.06
CA SER A 76 10.18 -6.51 17.12
C SER A 76 9.15 -7.64 17.13
N SER A 77 8.20 -7.58 18.07
CA SER A 77 7.05 -8.50 18.13
C SER A 77 6.11 -8.34 16.93
N MET A 78 6.27 -7.27 16.15
CA MET A 78 5.50 -7.01 14.93
C MET A 78 6.16 -7.57 13.66
N ASN A 79 7.30 -8.26 13.77
CA ASN A 79 7.88 -8.93 12.61
C ASN A 79 6.96 -10.08 12.18
N HIS A 80 6.53 -10.05 10.92
CA HIS A 80 5.68 -11.09 10.33
C HIS A 80 6.46 -12.36 9.95
N LEU A 81 7.74 -12.22 9.61
CA LEU A 81 8.65 -13.33 9.40
C LEU A 81 9.67 -13.34 10.55
N GLN A 82 9.67 -14.43 11.33
CA GLN A 82 10.58 -14.65 12.45
C GLN A 82 11.81 -15.43 12.01
#